data_AF-A0A9D2K208-F1
#
_entry.id   AF-A0A9D2K208-F1
#
_cell.length_a   1.000
_cell.length_b   1.000
_cell.length_c   1.000
_cell.angle_alpha   90.00
_cell.angle_beta   90.00
_cell.angle_gamma   90.00
#
_symmetry.space_group_name_H-M   'P 1'
#
loop_
_entity.id
_entity.type
_entity.pdbx_description
1 polymer ?
#
loop_
_entity_poly.entity_id
_entity_poly.type
_entity_poly.pdbx_seq_one_letter_code
_entity_poly.pdbx_strand_id
1 'polypeptide(L)'
;MQRQKIAEKLKQNLSSVSTERKESLPLREDRDPFSFLKISAVNIREARKDLKYIGCYHACRNGDMRILYRAVRQDTRLEYAGILHGAESFLWIQALIALSGNDHDLVIRMLPRDTAYYDRAHTIHKVLGRLLTALYYRDNNLGRGALKASETFLCQKHPKIWLLTAQYLCALWRKETGRLSSLLTEICTAERKSDLLLEQCTDDRNLDLEKTFSFFAHGLFALAQHCLSPEEFQKIPLPEDRGFLKEYEEYRRTASSSVDAERSAEPFIRFSGDAAWLNEVADALPETGLKADTDGDIFIDYEDHYEKLFTHLLHSPSFRKMYQNRDVCWAAKWDTFDHFLDQYHAGDEKKRFYGRGLLYYALANPDLNARYRISHFLLEHGAEVLPLEKEFDGPFHYLFRQKYHDIPRTKTLCEDLLRHGADPNRAGTRNLLPVDDMIRMQYSEKELKPLYDLWLSLPDLELNLRTFGGRRPIDLAREYGRKELAGRLEKKMHAETEDSYPLLVREVDSCDWSREGIFPYSILKKVLKDALCDLALALKIFYLLDGYSFLSSCLHNSSSGNTSGKMCGKKAAEKWTAFMEKLYTDILKGRYAKGPGAFKNPLTKVQKYKLRKLDTPDIFLEDIP
;
A
#
# COMPACT_ATOMS: atom_id res chain seq x y z
N MET A 1 -10.95 20.55 -46.18
CA MET A 1 -12.30 20.06 -45.81
C MET A 1 -12.28 19.19 -44.53
N GLN A 2 -11.39 18.20 -44.42
CA GLN A 2 -11.32 17.32 -43.22
C GLN A 2 -10.97 18.09 -41.93
N ARG A 3 -9.90 18.90 -41.94
CA ARG A 3 -9.51 19.76 -40.81
C ARG A 3 -10.66 20.62 -40.26
N GLN A 4 -11.43 21.24 -41.16
CA GLN A 4 -12.57 22.06 -40.77
C GLN A 4 -13.66 21.25 -40.03
N LYS A 5 -14.00 20.06 -40.54
CA LYS A 5 -14.96 19.16 -39.88
C LYS A 5 -14.48 18.69 -38.50
N ILE A 6 -13.19 18.38 -38.38
CA ILE A 6 -12.57 18.02 -37.09
C ILE A 6 -12.68 19.19 -36.12
N ALA A 7 -12.27 20.39 -36.53
CA ALA A 7 -12.33 21.58 -35.69
C ALA A 7 -13.76 21.95 -35.26
N GLU A 8 -14.75 21.83 -36.15
CA GLU A 8 -16.16 22.05 -35.84
C GLU A 8 -16.67 21.06 -34.79
N LYS A 9 -16.35 19.77 -34.95
CA LYS A 9 -16.76 18.74 -33.99
C LYS A 9 -16.05 18.89 -32.63
N LEU A 10 -14.77 19.22 -32.62
CA LEU A 10 -14.04 19.48 -31.37
C LEU A 10 -14.62 20.71 -30.65
N LYS A 11 -14.93 21.79 -31.37
CA LYS A 11 -15.56 22.99 -30.80
C LYS A 11 -16.93 22.71 -30.16
N GLN A 12 -17.70 21.77 -30.71
CA GLN A 12 -19.00 21.38 -30.17
C GLN A 12 -18.90 20.59 -28.85
N ASN A 13 -17.83 19.81 -28.67
CA ASN A 13 -17.69 18.87 -27.56
C ASN A 13 -16.71 19.31 -26.48
N LEU A 14 -15.83 20.28 -26.77
CA LEU A 14 -14.92 20.88 -25.79
C LEU A 14 -15.66 21.89 -24.90
N SER A 15 -15.44 21.79 -23.60
CA SER A 15 -15.95 22.79 -22.63
C SER A 15 -15.35 24.18 -22.84
N SER A 16 -14.12 24.24 -23.35
CA SER A 16 -13.41 25.46 -23.72
C SER A 16 -12.32 25.13 -24.73
N VAL A 17 -12.12 26.03 -25.69
CA VAL A 17 -10.99 25.98 -26.64
C VAL A 17 -9.92 27.05 -26.33
N SER A 18 -10.11 27.89 -25.31
CA SER A 18 -9.17 28.96 -24.96
C SER A 18 -7.88 28.38 -24.37
N THR A 19 -6.75 28.79 -24.95
CA THR A 19 -5.41 28.49 -24.43
C THR A 19 -5.10 29.37 -23.23
N GLU A 20 -5.55 30.62 -23.22
CA GLU A 20 -5.35 31.57 -22.11
C GLU A 20 -5.95 31.02 -20.81
N ARG A 21 -7.15 30.43 -20.88
CA ARG A 21 -7.78 29.78 -19.72
C ARG A 21 -6.97 28.59 -19.19
N LYS A 22 -6.24 27.89 -20.06
CA LYS A 22 -5.33 26.79 -19.69
C LYS A 22 -4.00 27.32 -19.13
N GLU A 23 -3.47 28.41 -19.68
CA GLU A 23 -2.27 29.08 -19.17
C GLU A 23 -2.49 29.62 -17.75
N SER A 24 -3.68 30.12 -17.44
CA SER A 24 -4.08 30.62 -16.12
C SER A 24 -4.94 29.59 -15.35
N LEU A 25 -4.61 28.30 -15.45
CA LEU A 25 -5.39 27.23 -14.83
C LEU A 25 -5.49 27.44 -13.30
N PRO A 26 -6.69 27.57 -12.73
CA PRO A 26 -6.84 27.61 -11.28
C PRO A 26 -6.50 26.24 -10.70
N LEU A 27 -5.59 26.21 -9.73
CA LEU A 27 -5.23 25.00 -9.03
C LEU A 27 -6.28 24.65 -7.97
N ARG A 28 -6.54 23.36 -7.80
CA ARG A 28 -7.19 22.87 -6.59
C ARG A 28 -6.24 23.04 -5.43
N GLU A 29 -6.78 23.51 -4.32
CA GLU A 29 -6.06 23.65 -3.07
C GLU A 29 -6.72 22.81 -1.98
N ASP A 30 -5.89 22.31 -1.08
CA ASP A 30 -6.33 21.73 0.18
C ASP A 30 -5.56 22.40 1.31
N ARG A 31 -6.13 22.38 2.51
CA ARG A 31 -5.57 23.05 3.67
C ARG A 31 -4.65 22.13 4.47
N ASP A 32 -4.83 20.81 4.41
CA ASP A 32 -4.01 19.85 5.16
C ASP A 32 -2.68 19.54 4.43
N PRO A 33 -1.50 19.75 5.05
CA PRO A 33 -0.21 19.36 4.49
C PRO A 33 -0.12 17.89 4.06
N PHE A 34 -0.83 16.96 4.70
CA PHE A 34 -0.75 15.53 4.37
C PHE A 34 -1.41 15.17 3.04
N SER A 35 -2.34 15.99 2.52
CA SER A 35 -3.00 15.74 1.23
C SER A 35 -2.30 16.45 0.06
N PHE A 36 -1.27 17.25 0.31
CA PHE A 36 -0.62 18.11 -0.68
C PHE A 36 -0.19 17.38 -1.96
N LEU A 37 0.52 16.25 -1.84
CA LEU A 37 0.98 15.49 -3.03
C LEU A 37 -0.18 14.87 -3.80
N LYS A 38 -1.21 14.38 -3.10
CA LYS A 38 -2.43 13.87 -3.73
C LYS A 38 -3.14 14.96 -4.53
N ILE A 39 -3.26 16.16 -3.97
CA ILE A 39 -3.88 17.32 -4.64
C ILE A 39 -3.03 17.79 -5.81
N SER A 40 -1.70 17.76 -5.67
CA SER A 40 -0.78 18.05 -6.77
C SER A 40 -0.96 17.09 -7.94
N ALA A 41 -1.14 15.78 -7.68
CA ALA A 41 -1.44 14.80 -8.71
C ALA A 41 -2.80 15.06 -9.40
N VAL A 42 -3.81 15.51 -8.65
CA VAL A 42 -5.10 15.94 -9.24
C VAL A 42 -4.90 17.17 -10.13
N ASN A 43 -4.09 18.14 -9.72
CA ASN A 43 -3.79 19.32 -10.53
C ASN A 43 -3.07 18.97 -11.84
N ILE A 44 -2.17 17.99 -11.84
CA ILE A 44 -1.55 17.45 -13.07
C ILE A 44 -2.63 16.90 -14.02
N ARG A 45 -3.58 16.11 -13.49
CA ARG A 45 -4.69 15.55 -14.27
C ARG A 45 -5.60 16.63 -14.87
N GLU A 46 -5.93 17.67 -14.11
CA GLU A 46 -6.75 18.79 -14.59
C GLU A 46 -6.02 19.65 -15.63
N ALA A 47 -4.70 19.81 -15.47
CA ALA A 47 -3.85 20.49 -16.44
C ALA A 47 -3.88 19.78 -17.80
N ARG A 48 -3.72 18.45 -17.78
CA ARG A 48 -3.82 17.58 -18.94
C ARG A 48 -5.20 17.58 -19.59
N LYS A 49 -6.29 17.66 -18.81
CA LYS A 49 -7.68 17.48 -19.31
C LYS A 49 -7.92 18.17 -20.65
N ASP A 50 -8.33 17.40 -21.65
CA ASP A 50 -8.61 17.82 -23.02
C ASP A 50 -7.45 18.47 -23.82
N LEU A 51 -6.22 18.48 -23.31
CA LEU A 51 -5.11 19.28 -23.85
C LEU A 51 -4.76 18.92 -25.30
N LYS A 52 -4.61 17.62 -25.61
CA LYS A 52 -4.36 17.16 -27.00
C LYS A 52 -5.49 17.54 -27.97
N TYR A 53 -6.74 17.61 -27.50
CA TYR A 53 -7.89 17.99 -28.33
C TYR A 53 -7.98 19.50 -28.56
N ILE A 54 -7.66 20.31 -27.54
CA ILE A 54 -7.53 21.76 -27.70
C ILE A 54 -6.43 22.07 -28.72
N GLY A 55 -5.28 21.40 -28.62
CA GLY A 55 -4.22 21.50 -29.62
C GLY A 55 -4.67 21.07 -31.02
N CYS A 56 -5.43 19.97 -31.13
CA CYS A 56 -5.99 19.49 -32.39
C CYS A 56 -6.95 20.51 -33.02
N TYR A 57 -7.81 21.13 -32.20
CA TYR A 57 -8.70 22.20 -32.64
C TYR A 57 -7.92 23.36 -33.26
N HIS A 58 -6.91 23.89 -32.55
CA HIS A 58 -6.10 25.01 -33.01
C HIS A 58 -5.27 24.67 -34.24
N ALA A 59 -4.65 23.49 -34.28
CA ALA A 59 -3.92 23.00 -35.44
C ALA A 59 -4.82 22.90 -36.68
N CYS A 60 -6.04 22.39 -36.52
CA CYS A 60 -6.99 22.26 -37.62
C CYS A 60 -7.55 23.63 -38.08
N ARG A 61 -7.72 24.59 -37.17
CA ARG A 61 -8.20 25.95 -37.50
C ARG A 61 -7.14 26.80 -38.19
N ASN A 62 -5.91 26.76 -37.69
CA ASN A 62 -4.82 27.61 -38.16
C ASN A 62 -4.03 26.95 -39.29
N GLY A 63 -4.17 25.63 -39.42
CA GLY A 63 -3.44 24.82 -40.37
C GLY A 63 -1.99 24.56 -40.01
N ASP A 64 -1.61 24.76 -38.75
CA ASP A 64 -0.27 24.54 -38.22
C ASP A 64 -0.22 23.26 -37.37
N MET A 65 0.35 22.18 -37.94
CA MET A 65 0.43 20.87 -37.27
C MET A 65 1.48 20.83 -36.15
N ARG A 66 2.36 21.83 -36.05
CA ARG A 66 3.29 21.98 -34.91
C ARG A 66 2.52 22.08 -33.60
N ILE A 67 1.37 22.75 -33.62
CA ILE A 67 0.50 22.93 -32.45
C ILE A 67 0.00 21.58 -31.93
N LEU A 68 -0.53 20.73 -32.83
CA LEU A 68 -1.02 19.40 -32.46
C LEU A 68 0.12 18.52 -31.96
N TYR A 69 1.27 18.56 -32.63
CA TYR A 69 2.45 17.79 -32.23
C TYR A 69 2.90 18.14 -30.81
N ARG A 70 3.02 19.43 -30.48
CA ARG A 70 3.36 19.90 -29.12
C ARG A 70 2.28 19.52 -28.10
N ALA A 71 1.02 19.63 -28.46
CA ALA A 71 -0.09 19.33 -27.56
C ALA A 71 -0.15 17.85 -27.20
N VAL A 72 0.06 16.94 -28.17
CA VAL A 72 0.14 15.50 -27.93
C VAL A 72 1.28 15.17 -26.97
N ARG A 73 2.49 15.68 -27.23
CA ARG A 73 3.65 15.42 -26.36
C ARG A 73 3.41 15.89 -24.93
N GLN A 74 2.88 17.11 -24.77
CA GLN A 74 2.58 17.66 -23.45
C GLN A 74 1.47 16.87 -22.74
N ASP A 75 0.41 16.47 -23.46
CA ASP A 75 -0.70 15.68 -22.92
C ASP A 75 -0.23 14.31 -22.41
N THR A 76 0.55 13.58 -23.22
CA THR A 76 1.03 12.23 -22.84
C THR A 76 2.00 12.26 -21.67
N ARG A 77 2.83 13.31 -21.57
CA ARG A 77 3.73 13.50 -20.43
C ARG A 77 2.98 13.79 -19.13
N LEU A 78 1.96 14.65 -19.18
CA LEU A 78 1.11 14.92 -18.03
C LEU A 78 0.22 13.72 -17.66
N GLU A 79 -0.24 12.94 -18.64
CA GLU A 79 -0.94 11.67 -18.39
C GLU A 79 -0.04 10.72 -17.61
N TYR A 80 1.20 10.52 -18.07
CA TYR A 80 2.15 9.63 -17.41
C TYR A 80 2.50 10.09 -16.00
N ALA A 81 2.74 11.39 -15.78
CA ALA A 81 2.94 11.96 -14.43
C ALA A 81 1.73 11.76 -13.49
N GLY A 82 0.53 11.73 -14.06
CA GLY A 82 -0.72 11.66 -13.33
C GLY A 82 -1.22 10.23 -13.07
N ILE A 83 -0.45 9.18 -13.37
CA ILE A 83 -0.91 7.79 -13.22
C ILE A 83 -0.98 7.40 -11.75
N LEU A 84 -2.17 7.55 -11.13
CA LEU A 84 -2.41 7.28 -9.71
C LEU A 84 -2.49 5.78 -9.38
N HIS A 85 -2.92 4.98 -10.35
CA HIS A 85 -3.22 3.56 -10.27
C HIS A 85 -3.70 3.13 -11.66
N GLY A 86 -3.47 1.88 -12.04
CA GLY A 86 -4.04 1.32 -13.26
C GLY A 86 -3.96 -0.19 -13.24
N ALA A 87 -4.97 -0.86 -13.80
CA ALA A 87 -4.78 -2.24 -14.25
C ALA A 87 -3.47 -2.27 -15.06
N GLU A 88 -2.61 -3.25 -14.82
CA GLU A 88 -1.18 -3.37 -15.22
C GLU A 88 -0.97 -3.45 -16.76
N SER A 89 -1.83 -2.80 -17.53
CA SER A 89 -2.29 -3.21 -18.83
C SER A 89 -2.57 -2.01 -19.76
N PHE A 90 -2.49 -0.77 -19.24
CA PHE A 90 -2.75 0.49 -19.97
C PHE A 90 -1.49 1.17 -20.56
N LEU A 91 -0.30 0.91 -20.01
CA LEU A 91 0.93 1.64 -20.40
C LEU A 91 1.28 1.48 -21.88
N TRP A 92 1.02 0.34 -22.51
CA TRP A 92 1.29 0.16 -23.94
C TRP A 92 0.36 0.98 -24.84
N ILE A 93 -0.89 1.24 -24.41
CA ILE A 93 -1.81 2.12 -25.15
C ILE A 93 -1.27 3.55 -25.10
N GLN A 94 -0.88 4.02 -23.91
CA GLN A 94 -0.31 5.35 -23.77
C GLN A 94 1.04 5.50 -24.46
N ALA A 95 1.86 4.45 -24.48
CA ALA A 95 3.09 4.44 -25.26
C ALA A 95 2.82 4.60 -26.76
N LEU A 96 1.75 3.98 -27.31
CA LEU A 96 1.33 4.23 -28.69
C LEU A 96 0.89 5.69 -28.89
N ILE A 97 0.11 6.25 -27.98
CA ILE A 97 -0.32 7.66 -28.07
C ILE A 97 0.90 8.58 -28.01
N ALA A 98 1.89 8.30 -27.15
CA ALA A 98 3.17 9.04 -27.10
C ALA A 98 3.96 8.94 -28.41
N LEU A 99 3.96 7.77 -29.06
CA LEU A 99 4.57 7.60 -30.40
C LEU A 99 3.88 8.45 -31.47
N SER A 100 2.58 8.75 -31.32
CA SER A 100 1.92 9.68 -32.24
C SER A 100 2.49 11.10 -32.19
N GLY A 101 3.25 11.46 -31.14
CA GLY A 101 4.05 12.69 -31.00
C GLY A 101 5.57 12.48 -31.12
N ASN A 102 6.03 11.33 -31.62
CA ASN A 102 7.43 10.89 -31.64
C ASN A 102 8.15 11.01 -30.27
N ASP A 103 7.45 10.82 -29.15
CA ASP A 103 8.07 10.93 -27.81
C ASP A 103 8.70 9.60 -27.39
N HIS A 104 9.77 9.21 -28.09
CA HIS A 104 10.49 7.96 -27.82
C HIS A 104 11.13 7.91 -26.43
N ASP A 105 11.55 9.06 -25.90
CA ASP A 105 12.05 9.17 -24.52
C ASP A 105 10.96 8.78 -23.51
N LEU A 106 9.76 9.33 -23.66
CA LEU A 106 8.64 8.94 -22.82
C LEU A 106 8.29 7.46 -22.97
N VAL A 107 8.27 6.93 -24.21
CA VAL A 107 7.95 5.51 -24.45
C VAL A 107 8.91 4.57 -23.72
N ILE A 108 10.21 4.89 -23.69
CA ILE A 108 11.22 4.10 -22.95
C ILE A 108 10.96 4.17 -21.45
N ARG A 109 10.63 5.34 -20.91
CA ARG A 109 10.27 5.50 -19.49
C ARG A 109 9.01 4.70 -19.14
N MET A 110 8.01 4.71 -20.03
CA MET A 110 6.72 4.06 -19.81
C MET A 110 6.77 2.54 -19.92
N LEU A 111 7.53 1.98 -20.88
CA LEU A 111 7.53 0.56 -21.20
C LEU A 111 8.84 -0.13 -20.77
N PRO A 112 8.86 -0.81 -19.61
CA PRO A 112 9.98 -1.66 -19.23
C PRO A 112 10.24 -2.75 -20.28
N ARG A 113 11.52 -3.10 -20.47
CA ARG A 113 11.91 -4.21 -21.35
C ARG A 113 11.48 -5.57 -20.79
N ASP A 114 11.49 -5.71 -19.48
CA ASP A 114 10.99 -6.92 -18.82
C ASP A 114 9.47 -6.99 -19.02
N THR A 115 8.99 -8.06 -19.65
CA THR A 115 7.58 -8.25 -19.96
C THR A 115 6.87 -9.19 -18.99
N ALA A 116 7.53 -9.59 -17.91
CA ALA A 116 6.94 -10.43 -16.86
C ALA A 116 5.79 -9.70 -16.14
N TYR A 117 5.80 -8.37 -16.06
CA TYR A 117 4.68 -7.61 -15.48
C TYR A 117 3.35 -7.78 -16.24
N TYR A 118 3.40 -8.25 -17.49
CA TYR A 118 2.19 -8.61 -18.24
C TYR A 118 1.58 -9.96 -17.81
N ASP A 119 2.24 -10.76 -16.96
CA ASP A 119 1.74 -12.11 -16.67
C ASP A 119 0.41 -12.13 -15.93
N ARG A 120 0.20 -11.12 -15.08
CA ARG A 120 -1.04 -10.85 -14.34
C ARG A 120 -2.10 -10.10 -15.14
N ALA A 121 -1.69 -9.46 -16.24
CA ALA A 121 -2.60 -8.67 -17.04
C ALA A 121 -3.66 -9.53 -17.73
N HIS A 122 -4.85 -8.95 -17.94
CA HIS A 122 -5.89 -9.57 -18.77
C HIS A 122 -5.33 -9.95 -20.15
N THR A 123 -5.78 -11.09 -20.69
CA THR A 123 -5.23 -11.73 -21.91
C THR A 123 -4.99 -10.77 -23.06
N ILE A 124 -5.90 -9.82 -23.30
CA ILE A 124 -5.77 -8.79 -24.35
C ILE A 124 -4.46 -8.00 -24.18
N HIS A 125 -4.25 -7.42 -23.00
CA HIS A 125 -3.10 -6.56 -22.75
C HIS A 125 -1.80 -7.36 -22.60
N LYS A 126 -1.89 -8.58 -22.06
CA LYS A 126 -0.77 -9.51 -22.01
C LYS A 126 -0.21 -9.80 -23.40
N VAL A 127 -1.09 -10.12 -24.36
CA VAL A 127 -0.69 -10.45 -25.73
C VAL A 127 -0.22 -9.21 -26.49
N LEU A 128 -1.04 -8.16 -26.51
CA LEU A 128 -0.76 -6.95 -27.30
C LEU A 128 0.44 -6.18 -26.75
N GLY A 129 0.51 -6.00 -25.44
CA GLY A 129 1.60 -5.29 -24.77
C GLY A 129 2.95 -5.98 -24.96
N ARG A 130 2.99 -7.32 -24.88
CA ARG A 130 4.22 -8.10 -25.17
C ARG A 130 4.68 -7.96 -26.61
N LEU A 131 3.77 -8.09 -27.57
CA LEU A 131 4.12 -7.99 -28.98
C LEU A 131 4.58 -6.57 -29.33
N LEU A 132 3.91 -5.55 -28.79
CA LEU A 132 4.32 -4.16 -28.95
C LEU A 132 5.71 -3.91 -28.35
N THR A 133 5.96 -4.38 -27.12
CA THR A 133 7.24 -4.22 -26.44
C THR A 133 8.37 -4.89 -27.23
N ALA A 134 8.12 -6.11 -27.73
CA ALA A 134 9.07 -6.82 -28.59
C ALA A 134 9.34 -6.09 -29.92
N LEU A 135 8.30 -5.55 -30.57
CA LEU A 135 8.43 -4.72 -31.78
C LEU A 135 9.28 -3.48 -31.51
N TYR A 136 8.94 -2.73 -30.46
CA TYR A 136 9.57 -1.46 -30.15
C TYR A 136 11.06 -1.62 -29.81
N TYR A 137 11.41 -2.61 -28.99
CA TYR A 137 12.79 -2.90 -28.63
C TYR A 137 13.53 -3.79 -29.63
N ARG A 138 12.85 -4.24 -30.71
CA ARG A 138 13.38 -5.16 -31.73
C ARG A 138 13.95 -6.46 -31.12
N ASP A 139 13.29 -6.97 -30.08
CA ASP A 139 13.71 -8.17 -29.37
C ASP A 139 13.10 -9.42 -30.03
N ASN A 140 13.93 -10.15 -30.77
CA ASN A 140 13.52 -11.36 -31.48
C ASN A 140 13.11 -12.52 -30.56
N ASN A 141 13.67 -12.61 -29.36
CA ASN A 141 13.36 -13.69 -28.43
C ASN A 141 11.98 -13.49 -27.81
N LEU A 142 11.72 -12.28 -27.30
CA LEU A 142 10.39 -11.89 -26.82
C LEU A 142 9.35 -11.96 -27.94
N GLY A 143 9.73 -11.51 -29.14
CA GLY A 143 8.81 -11.41 -30.28
C GLY A 143 8.30 -12.74 -30.81
N ARG A 144 9.13 -13.80 -30.86
CA ARG A 144 8.66 -15.14 -31.30
C ARG A 144 7.57 -15.69 -30.40
N GLY A 145 7.76 -15.59 -29.09
CA GLY A 145 6.75 -16.02 -28.10
C GLY A 145 5.48 -15.18 -28.18
N ALA A 146 5.63 -13.86 -28.25
CA ALA A 146 4.52 -12.92 -28.36
C ALA A 146 3.72 -13.10 -29.66
N LEU A 147 4.39 -13.37 -30.79
CA LEU A 147 3.74 -13.63 -32.07
C LEU A 147 2.89 -14.89 -32.02
N LYS A 148 3.41 -16.01 -31.49
CA LYS A 148 2.66 -17.27 -31.34
C LYS A 148 1.43 -17.09 -30.43
N ALA A 149 1.59 -16.35 -29.33
CA ALA A 149 0.48 -16.01 -28.45
C ALA A 149 -0.57 -15.14 -29.17
N SER A 150 -0.14 -14.21 -30.02
CA SER A 150 -1.02 -13.36 -30.83
C SER A 150 -1.78 -14.15 -31.89
N GLU A 151 -1.15 -15.12 -32.55
CA GLU A 151 -1.82 -16.03 -33.49
C GLU A 151 -2.91 -16.86 -32.79
N THR A 152 -2.62 -17.33 -31.57
CA THR A 152 -3.62 -18.05 -30.75
C THR A 152 -4.77 -17.13 -30.34
N PHE A 153 -4.45 -15.90 -29.93
CA PHE A 153 -5.43 -14.87 -29.58
C PHE A 153 -6.36 -14.55 -30.76
N LEU A 154 -5.84 -14.49 -31.99
CA LEU A 154 -6.63 -14.21 -33.19
C LEU A 154 -7.66 -15.30 -33.54
N CYS A 155 -7.46 -16.54 -33.07
CA CYS A 155 -8.41 -17.64 -33.24
C CYS A 155 -9.54 -17.65 -32.20
N GLN A 156 -9.48 -16.75 -31.20
CA GLN A 156 -10.43 -16.68 -30.10
C GLN A 156 -11.44 -15.54 -30.29
N LYS A 157 -12.56 -15.62 -29.57
CA LYS A 157 -13.59 -14.57 -29.58
C LYS A 157 -13.15 -13.40 -28.70
N HIS A 158 -12.70 -12.32 -29.34
CA HIS A 158 -12.37 -11.04 -28.70
C HIS A 158 -13.09 -9.88 -29.37
N PRO A 159 -13.20 -8.71 -28.70
CA PRO A 159 -13.71 -7.51 -29.35
C PRO A 159 -12.93 -7.13 -30.62
N LYS A 160 -13.65 -6.64 -31.64
CA LYS A 160 -13.10 -6.41 -32.98
C LYS A 160 -11.86 -5.51 -33.00
N ILE A 161 -11.84 -4.45 -32.18
CA ILE A 161 -10.71 -3.51 -32.13
C ILE A 161 -9.40 -4.19 -31.69
N TRP A 162 -9.47 -5.11 -30.74
CA TRP A 162 -8.30 -5.85 -30.25
C TRP A 162 -7.81 -6.89 -31.25
N LEU A 163 -8.73 -7.55 -31.96
CA LEU A 163 -8.39 -8.45 -33.07
C LEU A 163 -7.69 -7.69 -34.20
N LEU A 164 -8.21 -6.53 -34.61
CA LEU A 164 -7.58 -5.68 -35.63
C LEU A 164 -6.20 -5.18 -35.20
N THR A 165 -6.06 -4.78 -33.93
CA THR A 165 -4.77 -4.36 -33.36
C THR A 165 -3.76 -5.51 -33.37
N ALA A 166 -4.15 -6.71 -32.94
CA ALA A 166 -3.30 -7.90 -33.02
C ALA A 166 -2.90 -8.22 -34.47
N GLN A 167 -3.84 -8.15 -35.42
CA GLN A 167 -3.55 -8.35 -36.84
C GLN A 167 -2.53 -7.34 -37.36
N TYR A 168 -2.67 -6.06 -36.98
CA TYR A 168 -1.74 -5.00 -37.36
C TYR A 168 -0.33 -5.26 -36.82
N LEU A 169 -0.20 -5.56 -35.53
CA LEU A 169 1.10 -5.83 -34.91
C LEU A 169 1.77 -7.09 -35.50
N CYS A 170 1.00 -8.16 -35.77
CA CYS A 170 1.50 -9.36 -36.44
C CYS A 170 1.96 -9.06 -37.89
N ALA A 171 1.18 -8.30 -38.65
CA ALA A 171 1.54 -7.88 -40.01
C ALA A 171 2.80 -7.02 -40.01
N LEU A 172 2.94 -6.12 -39.02
CA LEU A 172 4.13 -5.29 -38.85
C LEU A 172 5.36 -6.12 -38.50
N TRP A 173 5.23 -7.08 -37.58
CA TRP A 173 6.30 -8.02 -37.24
C TRP A 173 6.82 -8.79 -38.45
N ARG A 174 5.89 -9.24 -39.31
CA ARG A 174 6.20 -9.97 -40.55
C ARG A 174 6.56 -9.07 -41.73
N LYS A 175 6.56 -7.75 -41.53
CA LYS A 175 6.85 -6.74 -42.56
C LYS A 175 5.89 -6.80 -43.77
N GLU A 176 4.64 -7.18 -43.53
CA GLU A 176 3.57 -7.25 -44.54
C GLU A 176 3.02 -5.85 -44.86
N THR A 177 3.88 -4.97 -45.39
CA THR A 177 3.60 -3.54 -45.62
C THR A 177 2.31 -3.26 -46.40
N GLY A 178 1.96 -4.12 -47.36
CA GLY A 178 0.74 -4.00 -48.17
C GLY A 178 -0.57 -4.12 -47.40
N ARG A 179 -0.56 -4.67 -46.17
CA ARG A 179 -1.76 -4.83 -45.32
C ARG A 179 -1.91 -3.73 -44.27
N LEU A 180 -0.85 -3.00 -43.95
CA LEU A 180 -0.82 -2.11 -42.79
C LEU A 180 -1.81 -0.95 -42.92
N SER A 181 -1.92 -0.35 -44.11
CA SER A 181 -2.82 0.79 -44.35
C SER A 181 -4.30 0.41 -44.27
N SER A 182 -4.70 -0.73 -44.86
CA SER A 182 -6.09 -1.19 -44.78
C SER A 182 -6.49 -1.52 -43.34
N LEU A 183 -5.59 -2.17 -42.59
CA LEU A 183 -5.79 -2.46 -41.17
C LEU A 183 -5.93 -1.18 -40.34
N LEU A 184 -5.13 -0.14 -40.60
CA LEU A 184 -5.29 1.17 -39.93
C LEU A 184 -6.65 1.81 -40.22
N THR A 185 -7.12 1.77 -41.46
CA THR A 185 -8.47 2.26 -41.83
C THR A 185 -9.57 1.50 -41.08
N GLU A 186 -9.44 0.18 -40.95
CA GLU A 186 -10.37 -0.64 -40.18
C GLU A 186 -10.33 -0.34 -38.68
N ILE A 187 -9.14 -0.13 -38.12
CA ILE A 187 -8.93 0.28 -36.72
C ILE A 187 -9.60 1.63 -36.46
N CYS A 188 -9.32 2.65 -37.28
CA CYS A 188 -9.96 3.96 -37.15
C CYS A 188 -11.49 3.86 -37.21
N THR A 189 -12.01 2.99 -38.08
CA THR A 189 -13.46 2.75 -38.19
C THR A 189 -14.02 2.05 -36.95
N ALA A 190 -13.30 1.08 -36.39
CA ALA A 190 -13.70 0.36 -35.19
C ALA A 190 -13.70 1.26 -33.95
N GLU A 191 -12.69 2.12 -33.78
CA GLU A 191 -12.61 3.11 -32.69
C GLU A 191 -13.83 4.02 -32.64
N ARG A 192 -14.32 4.46 -33.79
CA ARG A 192 -15.52 5.31 -33.84
C ARG A 192 -16.81 4.59 -33.49
N LYS A 193 -16.84 3.26 -33.64
CA LYS A 193 -18.03 2.43 -33.45
C LYS A 193 -18.08 1.76 -32.07
N SER A 194 -17.00 1.82 -31.30
CA SER A 194 -16.88 1.11 -30.03
C SER A 194 -16.16 1.96 -29.00
N ASP A 195 -16.72 2.00 -27.80
CA ASP A 195 -16.13 2.73 -26.69
C ASP A 195 -15.02 1.93 -25.97
N LEU A 196 -14.86 0.64 -26.28
CA LEU A 196 -13.97 -0.29 -25.56
C LEU A 196 -12.50 0.14 -25.53
N LEU A 197 -11.96 0.66 -26.64
CA LEU A 197 -10.58 1.19 -26.65
C LEU A 197 -10.53 2.56 -25.96
N LEU A 198 -11.57 3.38 -26.14
CA LEU A 198 -11.59 4.76 -25.68
C LEU A 198 -11.71 4.83 -24.16
N GLU A 199 -12.48 3.92 -23.56
CA GLU A 199 -12.53 3.65 -22.12
C GLU A 199 -11.17 3.25 -21.55
N GLN A 200 -10.25 2.81 -22.41
CA GLN A 200 -8.87 2.45 -22.07
C GLN A 200 -7.84 3.44 -22.60
N CYS A 201 -8.24 4.63 -23.04
CA CYS A 201 -7.29 5.67 -23.50
C CYS A 201 -7.13 6.82 -22.50
N THR A 202 -8.12 7.11 -21.66
CA THR A 202 -8.02 8.14 -20.61
C THR A 202 -8.97 7.87 -19.45
N ASP A 203 -8.63 8.37 -18.26
CA ASP A 203 -9.52 8.38 -17.08
C ASP A 203 -10.73 9.33 -17.24
N ASP A 204 -10.68 10.29 -18.18
CA ASP A 204 -11.67 11.35 -18.35
C ASP A 204 -12.57 11.10 -19.57
N ARG A 205 -13.81 10.71 -19.30
CA ARG A 205 -14.72 10.07 -20.24
C ARG A 205 -15.41 11.05 -21.19
N ASN A 206 -14.66 11.66 -22.12
CA ASN A 206 -15.26 12.37 -23.27
C ASN A 206 -15.10 11.57 -24.58
N LEU A 207 -15.96 10.55 -24.71
CA LEU A 207 -15.96 9.64 -25.87
C LEU A 207 -16.17 10.37 -27.20
N ASP A 208 -16.86 11.51 -27.20
CA ASP A 208 -17.08 12.28 -28.44
C ASP A 208 -15.81 12.95 -28.95
N LEU A 209 -14.93 13.40 -28.05
CA LEU A 209 -13.59 13.91 -28.40
C LEU A 209 -12.70 12.79 -28.93
N GLU A 210 -12.64 11.67 -28.21
CA GLU A 210 -11.87 10.48 -28.60
C GLU A 210 -12.27 9.95 -29.99
N LYS A 211 -13.56 9.93 -30.32
CA LYS A 211 -14.07 9.52 -31.64
C LYS A 211 -13.78 10.50 -32.78
N THR A 212 -13.22 11.68 -32.49
CA THR A 212 -13.01 12.74 -33.48
C THR A 212 -11.64 12.65 -34.15
N PHE A 213 -10.61 12.21 -33.42
CA PHE A 213 -9.24 12.10 -33.93
C PHE A 213 -8.56 10.87 -33.32
N SER A 214 -8.04 9.97 -34.15
CA SER A 214 -7.48 8.68 -33.71
C SER A 214 -5.98 8.80 -33.39
N PHE A 215 -5.65 9.22 -32.17
CA PHE A 215 -4.25 9.24 -31.72
C PHE A 215 -3.64 7.83 -31.69
N PHE A 216 -4.44 6.81 -31.42
CA PHE A 216 -4.01 5.42 -31.41
C PHE A 216 -3.56 4.94 -32.80
N ALA A 217 -4.33 5.19 -33.85
CA ALA A 217 -3.93 4.83 -35.21
C ALA A 217 -2.69 5.62 -35.69
N HIS A 218 -2.60 6.91 -35.35
CA HIS A 218 -1.39 7.71 -35.59
C HIS A 218 -0.17 7.11 -34.85
N GLY A 219 -0.36 6.63 -33.63
CA GLY A 219 0.65 5.91 -32.85
C GLY A 219 1.11 4.60 -33.48
N LEU A 220 0.18 3.79 -34.00
CA LEU A 220 0.51 2.56 -34.73
C LEU A 220 1.30 2.84 -36.01
N PHE A 221 0.93 3.89 -36.75
CA PHE A 221 1.66 4.30 -37.94
C PHE A 221 3.07 4.81 -37.59
N ALA A 222 3.23 5.54 -36.48
CA ALA A 222 4.53 5.92 -35.95
C ALA A 222 5.37 4.71 -35.50
N LEU A 223 4.74 3.69 -34.89
CA LEU A 223 5.41 2.43 -34.56
C LEU A 223 5.93 1.73 -35.83
N ALA A 224 5.15 1.72 -36.92
CA ALA A 224 5.62 1.17 -38.19
C ALA A 224 6.85 1.92 -38.74
N GLN A 225 6.89 3.25 -38.60
CA GLN A 225 8.06 4.06 -38.96
C GLN A 225 9.30 3.68 -38.12
N HIS A 226 9.10 3.39 -36.84
CA HIS A 226 10.18 2.97 -35.93
C HIS A 226 10.70 1.56 -36.24
N CYS A 227 9.83 0.64 -36.65
CA CYS A 227 10.17 -0.77 -36.83
C CYS A 227 10.73 -1.12 -38.21
N LEU A 228 10.39 -0.35 -39.25
CA LEU A 228 10.69 -0.67 -40.64
C LEU A 228 11.88 0.14 -41.18
N SER A 229 12.51 -0.35 -42.25
CA SER A 229 13.47 0.47 -43.00
C SER A 229 12.76 1.64 -43.70
N PRO A 230 13.46 2.73 -44.04
CA PRO A 230 12.86 3.83 -44.80
C PRO A 230 12.17 3.36 -46.09
N GLU A 231 12.76 2.41 -46.82
CA GLU A 231 12.22 1.86 -48.07
C GLU A 231 10.98 0.98 -47.83
N GLU A 232 10.94 0.24 -46.73
CA GLU A 232 9.78 -0.56 -46.33
C GLU A 232 8.63 0.36 -45.90
N PHE A 233 8.92 1.39 -45.10
CA PHE A 233 7.92 2.32 -44.58
C PHE A 233 7.29 3.19 -45.69
N GLN A 234 8.07 3.66 -46.65
CA GLN A 234 7.58 4.44 -47.80
C GLN A 234 6.53 3.69 -48.65
N LYS A 235 6.49 2.36 -48.58
CA LYS A 235 5.49 1.54 -49.30
C LYS A 235 4.11 1.55 -48.63
N ILE A 236 3.99 2.06 -47.41
CA ILE A 236 2.73 2.06 -46.66
C ILE A 236 1.94 3.33 -47.04
N PRO A 237 0.81 3.21 -47.75
CA PRO A 237 0.00 4.38 -48.05
C PRO A 237 -0.65 4.92 -46.77
N LEU A 238 -0.88 6.23 -46.70
CA LEU A 238 -1.66 6.83 -45.60
C LEU A 238 -3.11 6.31 -45.65
N PRO A 239 -3.69 5.88 -44.52
CA PRO A 239 -5.06 5.39 -44.48
C PRO A 239 -6.05 6.49 -44.89
N GLU A 240 -7.12 6.09 -45.60
CA GLU A 240 -8.17 7.00 -46.05
C GLU A 240 -9.33 7.01 -45.06
N ASP A 241 -9.16 7.76 -43.98
CA ASP A 241 -10.13 7.77 -42.89
C ASP A 241 -10.30 9.17 -42.28
N ARG A 242 -11.54 9.52 -41.91
CA ARG A 242 -11.88 10.84 -41.37
C ARG A 242 -11.21 11.16 -40.02
N GLY A 243 -10.87 10.14 -39.23
CA GLY A 243 -10.20 10.26 -37.94
C GLY A 243 -8.67 10.24 -38.05
N PHE A 244 -8.11 10.05 -39.25
CA PHE A 244 -6.68 10.03 -39.51
C PHE A 244 -6.28 11.23 -40.37
N LEU A 245 -5.48 12.14 -39.83
CA LEU A 245 -5.17 13.41 -40.48
C LEU A 245 -3.85 13.33 -41.26
N LYS A 246 -3.94 13.34 -42.60
CA LYS A 246 -2.79 13.22 -43.50
C LYS A 246 -1.77 14.35 -43.28
N GLU A 247 -2.23 15.59 -43.15
CA GLU A 247 -1.36 16.75 -42.92
C GLU A 247 -0.55 16.63 -41.62
N TYR A 248 -1.13 16.01 -40.58
CA TYR A 248 -0.41 15.77 -39.32
C TYR A 248 0.71 14.75 -39.51
N GLU A 249 0.47 13.67 -40.24
CA GLU A 249 1.51 12.66 -40.53
C GLU A 249 2.63 13.19 -41.42
N GLU A 250 2.31 14.06 -42.38
CA GLU A 250 3.33 14.74 -43.18
C GLU A 250 4.27 15.57 -42.30
N TYR A 251 3.71 16.31 -41.36
CA TYR A 251 4.49 17.06 -40.37
C TYR A 251 5.27 16.14 -39.42
N ARG A 252 4.61 15.17 -38.75
CA ARG A 252 5.21 14.27 -37.75
C ARG A 252 6.43 13.51 -38.31
N ARG A 253 6.38 13.06 -39.57
CA ARG A 253 7.47 12.33 -40.22
C ARG A 253 8.75 13.16 -40.39
N THR A 254 8.61 14.48 -40.54
CA THR A 254 9.75 15.40 -40.79
C THR A 254 10.22 16.09 -39.51
N ALA A 255 9.39 16.12 -38.46
CA ALA A 255 9.71 16.75 -37.18
C ALA A 255 10.93 16.14 -36.45
N SER A 256 11.35 14.92 -36.80
CA SER A 256 12.50 14.23 -36.17
C SER A 256 13.86 14.53 -36.83
N SER A 257 13.91 15.18 -37.99
CA SER A 257 15.12 15.28 -38.82
C SER A 257 15.72 16.69 -38.95
N SER A 258 15.22 17.68 -38.22
CA SER A 258 15.67 19.08 -38.31
C SER A 258 16.30 19.61 -37.02
N VAL A 259 16.94 20.77 -37.14
CA VAL A 259 17.41 21.71 -36.08
C VAL A 259 16.32 22.03 -35.02
N ASP A 260 15.10 21.51 -35.18
CA ASP A 260 13.94 21.68 -34.31
C ASP A 260 13.87 20.67 -33.14
N ALA A 261 14.88 19.84 -32.86
CA ALA A 261 14.91 19.03 -31.65
C ALA A 261 14.78 19.89 -30.35
N GLU A 262 15.37 21.08 -30.32
CA GLU A 262 15.19 22.05 -29.23
C GLU A 262 13.86 22.81 -29.30
N ARG A 263 13.32 23.07 -30.51
CA ARG A 263 12.01 23.75 -30.71
C ARG A 263 10.80 22.83 -30.56
N SER A 264 10.98 21.53 -30.67
CA SER A 264 9.97 20.49 -30.46
C SER A 264 9.79 20.15 -28.98
N ALA A 265 10.72 20.61 -28.13
CA ALA A 265 10.60 20.56 -26.67
C ALA A 265 9.72 21.69 -26.10
N GLU A 266 9.37 22.71 -26.89
CA GLU A 266 8.46 23.75 -26.41
C GLU A 266 7.05 23.18 -26.15
N PRO A 267 6.47 23.44 -24.97
CA PRO A 267 5.12 22.99 -24.67
C PRO A 267 4.09 23.73 -25.53
N PHE A 268 2.92 23.11 -25.71
CA PHE A 268 1.78 23.77 -26.36
C PHE A 268 1.22 24.89 -25.46
N ILE A 269 1.10 24.63 -24.16
CA ILE A 269 0.69 25.60 -23.13
C ILE A 269 1.85 25.82 -22.17
N ARG A 270 2.17 27.09 -21.90
CA ARG A 270 3.03 27.46 -20.77
C ARG A 270 2.14 27.90 -19.61
N PHE A 271 2.09 27.10 -18.56
CA PHE A 271 1.34 27.46 -17.36
C PHE A 271 1.97 28.68 -16.67
N SER A 272 1.14 29.53 -16.09
CA SER A 272 1.53 30.80 -15.47
C SER A 272 0.98 30.94 -14.05
N GLY A 273 1.45 31.94 -13.30
CA GLY A 273 1.04 32.17 -11.91
C GLY A 273 1.34 30.95 -11.03
N ASP A 274 0.39 30.59 -10.16
CA ASP A 274 0.54 29.44 -9.26
C ASP A 274 0.63 28.10 -9.99
N ALA A 275 0.13 28.02 -11.23
CA ALA A 275 0.20 26.82 -12.07
C ALA A 275 1.59 26.63 -12.73
N ALA A 276 2.51 27.59 -12.60
CA ALA A 276 3.79 27.57 -13.31
C ALA A 276 4.65 26.32 -13.04
N TRP A 277 4.51 25.69 -11.86
CA TRP A 277 5.24 24.45 -11.53
C TRP A 277 4.86 23.26 -12.41
N LEU A 278 3.66 23.26 -13.01
CA LEU A 278 3.22 22.19 -13.91
C LEU A 278 4.08 22.10 -15.17
N ASN A 279 4.80 23.16 -15.54
CA ASN A 279 5.73 23.14 -16.65
C ASN A 279 6.94 22.23 -16.39
N GLU A 280 7.32 22.02 -15.13
CA GLU A 280 8.50 21.23 -14.74
C GLU A 280 8.19 19.72 -14.63
N VAL A 281 6.91 19.36 -14.59
CA VAL A 281 6.45 17.97 -14.49
C VAL A 281 6.98 17.10 -15.64
N ALA A 282 7.05 17.67 -16.85
CA ALA A 282 7.49 16.97 -18.05
C ALA A 282 8.98 16.54 -17.98
N ASP A 283 9.80 17.28 -17.25
CA ASP A 283 11.24 17.03 -17.09
C ASP A 283 11.54 16.13 -15.87
N ALA A 284 10.59 16.03 -14.94
CA ALA A 284 10.71 15.25 -13.71
C ALA A 284 10.23 13.78 -13.84
N LEU A 285 9.85 13.33 -15.04
CA LEU A 285 9.24 12.01 -15.26
C LEU A 285 10.23 10.86 -14.97
N PRO A 286 9.93 9.96 -14.01
CA PRO A 286 10.77 8.81 -13.72
C PRO A 286 10.57 7.68 -14.74
N GLU A 287 11.47 6.71 -14.76
CA GLU A 287 11.24 5.43 -15.44
C GLU A 287 10.26 4.56 -14.63
N THR A 288 9.44 3.75 -15.32
CA THR A 288 8.51 2.80 -14.69
C THR A 288 9.31 1.76 -13.88
N GLY A 289 9.13 1.77 -12.56
CA GLY A 289 9.68 0.77 -11.66
C GLY A 289 8.88 -0.54 -11.68
N LEU A 290 9.58 -1.67 -11.51
CA LEU A 290 8.98 -2.99 -11.36
C LEU A 290 9.28 -3.55 -9.97
N LYS A 291 8.32 -4.28 -9.41
CA LYS A 291 8.42 -4.93 -8.11
C LYS A 291 7.85 -6.34 -8.19
N ALA A 292 8.42 -7.27 -7.42
CA ALA A 292 7.88 -8.61 -7.24
C ALA A 292 7.09 -8.69 -5.92
N ASP A 293 6.00 -9.45 -5.90
CA ASP A 293 5.30 -9.75 -4.66
C ASP A 293 5.89 -10.99 -3.94
N THR A 294 5.19 -11.46 -2.92
CA THR A 294 5.60 -12.63 -2.12
C THR A 294 5.63 -13.93 -2.92
N ASP A 295 4.85 -14.04 -3.99
CA ASP A 295 4.78 -15.21 -4.86
C ASP A 295 5.81 -15.11 -6.01
N GLY A 296 6.57 -14.02 -6.08
CA GLY A 296 7.60 -13.76 -7.10
C GLY A 296 7.02 -13.18 -8.40
N ASP A 297 5.73 -12.91 -8.44
CA ASP A 297 5.08 -12.35 -9.61
C ASP A 297 5.39 -10.86 -9.73
N ILE A 298 5.77 -10.41 -10.93
CA ILE A 298 6.23 -9.03 -11.18
C ILE A 298 5.03 -8.12 -11.53
N PHE A 299 5.05 -6.88 -11.02
CA PHE A 299 4.06 -5.84 -11.28
C PHE A 299 4.70 -4.43 -11.33
N ILE A 300 3.93 -3.44 -11.79
CA ILE A 300 4.36 -2.03 -11.87
C ILE A 300 4.26 -1.36 -10.48
N ASP A 301 5.34 -0.73 -10.03
CA ASP A 301 5.37 0.00 -8.75
C ASP A 301 4.95 1.47 -8.96
N TYR A 302 3.62 1.72 -8.94
CA TYR A 302 3.08 3.08 -9.08
C TYR A 302 3.45 3.99 -7.89
N GLU A 303 3.65 3.44 -6.69
CA GLU A 303 4.06 4.22 -5.52
C GLU A 303 5.50 4.75 -5.72
N ASP A 304 6.40 3.90 -6.22
CA ASP A 304 7.75 4.32 -6.61
C ASP A 304 7.75 5.39 -7.71
N HIS A 305 6.85 5.29 -8.70
CA HIS A 305 6.67 6.34 -9.71
C HIS A 305 6.30 7.69 -9.07
N TYR A 306 5.29 7.71 -8.19
CA TYR A 306 4.89 8.94 -7.50
C TYR A 306 6.00 9.55 -6.69
N GLU A 307 6.69 8.71 -5.96
CA GLU A 307 7.70 9.15 -5.04
C GLU A 307 8.88 9.76 -5.77
N LYS A 308 9.36 9.13 -6.86
CA LYS A 308 10.45 9.68 -7.67
C LYS A 308 10.06 11.01 -8.30
N LEU A 309 8.84 11.09 -8.85
CA LEU A 309 8.31 12.33 -9.44
C LEU A 309 8.28 13.46 -8.40
N PHE A 310 7.63 13.23 -7.26
CA PHE A 310 7.47 14.27 -6.25
C PHE A 310 8.75 14.56 -5.48
N THR A 311 9.66 13.59 -5.32
CA THR A 311 11.00 13.86 -4.79
C THR A 311 11.72 14.86 -5.69
N HIS A 312 11.66 14.70 -7.01
CA HIS A 312 12.23 15.67 -7.93
C HIS A 312 11.52 17.03 -7.81
N LEU A 313 10.20 17.07 -7.88
CA LEU A 313 9.43 18.32 -7.83
C LEU A 313 9.59 19.06 -6.50
N LEU A 314 9.76 18.38 -5.37
CA LEU A 314 10.04 19.01 -4.08
C LEU A 314 11.39 19.75 -4.05
N HIS A 315 12.28 19.55 -5.04
CA HIS A 315 13.48 20.36 -5.22
C HIS A 315 13.25 21.60 -6.12
N SER A 316 12.10 21.69 -6.80
CA SER A 316 11.75 22.80 -7.66
C SER A 316 11.37 24.06 -6.86
N PRO A 317 12.00 25.22 -7.13
CA PRO A 317 11.58 26.49 -6.54
C PRO A 317 10.13 26.87 -6.84
N SER A 318 9.59 26.53 -8.01
CA SER A 318 8.21 26.89 -8.36
C SER A 318 7.19 26.02 -7.63
N PHE A 319 7.50 24.73 -7.43
CA PHE A 319 6.66 23.82 -6.65
C PHE A 319 6.68 24.14 -5.15
N ARG A 320 7.86 24.49 -4.61
CA ARG A 320 8.01 24.89 -3.20
C ARG A 320 7.15 26.09 -2.82
N LYS A 321 6.98 27.06 -3.72
CA LYS A 321 6.12 28.24 -3.51
C LYS A 321 4.68 27.89 -3.12
N MET A 322 4.18 26.72 -3.52
CA MET A 322 2.81 26.28 -3.20
C MET A 322 2.58 26.11 -1.70
N TYR A 323 3.61 25.72 -0.95
CA TYR A 323 3.51 25.47 0.48
C TYR A 323 4.32 26.44 1.33
N GLN A 324 5.33 27.12 0.77
CA GLN A 324 6.19 28.04 1.51
C GLN A 324 5.44 29.22 2.13
N ASN A 325 4.43 29.76 1.46
CA ASN A 325 3.69 30.93 1.95
C ASN A 325 2.49 30.58 2.83
N ARG A 326 2.45 29.36 3.36
CA ARG A 326 1.36 28.86 4.21
C ARG A 326 1.73 28.96 5.69
N ASP A 327 0.91 28.39 6.56
CA ASP A 327 1.16 28.38 8.00
C ASP A 327 2.33 27.47 8.39
N VAL A 328 2.82 27.64 9.63
CA VAL A 328 4.00 26.96 10.18
C VAL A 328 3.96 25.43 10.10
N CYS A 329 2.77 24.79 10.04
CA CYS A 329 2.71 23.33 9.93
C CYS A 329 3.07 22.83 8.52
N TRP A 330 2.88 23.65 7.49
CA TRP A 330 3.38 23.37 6.14
C TRP A 330 4.90 23.43 6.11
N ALA A 331 5.50 24.44 6.75
CA ALA A 331 6.95 24.52 6.89
C ALA A 331 7.50 23.30 7.66
N ALA A 332 6.84 22.89 8.75
CA ALA A 332 7.21 21.71 9.51
C ALA A 332 7.18 20.42 8.67
N LYS A 333 6.20 20.26 7.77
CA LYS A 333 5.99 19.05 6.97
C LYS A 333 6.80 18.98 5.67
N TRP A 334 7.07 20.11 5.02
CA TRP A 334 7.55 20.13 3.64
C TRP A 334 8.78 21.01 3.41
N ASP A 335 9.23 21.78 4.40
CA ASP A 335 10.35 22.69 4.25
C ASP A 335 11.56 22.32 5.12
N THR A 336 12.61 23.11 4.94
CA THR A 336 13.85 23.09 5.70
C THR A 336 13.64 23.57 7.14
N PHE A 337 14.57 23.20 8.01
CA PHE A 337 14.56 23.67 9.40
C PHE A 337 14.66 25.21 9.51
N ASP A 338 15.48 25.84 8.66
CA ASP A 338 15.71 27.28 8.77
C ASP A 338 14.43 28.06 8.39
N HIS A 339 13.75 27.67 7.31
CA HIS A 339 12.46 28.27 6.95
C HIS A 339 11.34 27.95 7.96
N PHE A 340 11.35 26.76 8.57
CA PHE A 340 10.45 26.47 9.69
C PHE A 340 10.67 27.43 10.86
N LEU A 341 11.93 27.73 11.22
CA LEU A 341 12.24 28.68 12.29
C LEU A 341 11.78 30.11 11.96
N ASP A 342 11.87 30.54 10.70
CA ASP A 342 11.42 31.87 10.27
C ASP A 342 9.90 32.06 10.46
N GLN A 343 9.12 30.98 10.38
CA GLN A 343 7.67 31.00 10.58
C GLN A 343 7.22 30.65 12.00
N TYR A 344 8.09 29.99 12.77
CA TYR A 344 7.74 29.51 14.09
C TYR A 344 7.63 30.65 15.11
N HIS A 345 6.58 30.59 15.91
CA HIS A 345 6.40 31.46 17.06
C HIS A 345 6.25 30.64 18.34
N ALA A 346 6.87 31.10 19.43
CA ALA A 346 6.77 30.45 20.73
C ALA A 346 5.30 30.23 21.12
N GLY A 347 4.96 29.00 21.52
CA GLY A 347 3.59 28.56 21.79
C GLY A 347 2.96 27.78 20.64
N ASP A 348 3.49 27.84 19.42
CA ASP A 348 3.00 27.04 18.29
C ASP A 348 3.14 25.53 18.52
N GLU A 349 4.16 25.12 19.29
CA GLU A 349 4.40 23.72 19.64
C GLU A 349 3.27 23.09 20.46
N LYS A 350 2.42 23.92 21.08
CA LYS A 350 1.24 23.53 21.87
C LYS A 350 -0.07 23.69 21.09
N LYS A 351 -0.04 24.31 19.92
CA LYS A 351 -1.23 24.53 19.09
C LYS A 351 -1.54 23.28 18.26
N ARG A 352 -2.81 23.18 17.85
CA ARG A 352 -3.27 22.19 16.87
C ARG A 352 -3.53 22.85 15.53
N PHE A 353 -2.93 22.29 14.50
CA PHE A 353 -3.10 22.65 13.09
C PHE A 353 -3.79 21.48 12.40
N TYR A 354 -4.93 21.72 11.74
CA TYR A 354 -5.73 20.67 11.09
C TYR A 354 -5.96 19.42 11.95
N GLY A 355 -6.20 19.67 13.25
CA GLY A 355 -6.45 18.64 14.25
C GLY A 355 -5.20 18.05 14.91
N ARG A 356 -3.97 18.40 14.52
CA ARG A 356 -2.71 17.76 14.99
C ARG A 356 -1.68 18.75 15.53
N GLY A 357 -0.82 18.32 16.44
CA GLY A 357 0.33 19.12 16.89
C GLY A 357 1.45 19.21 15.84
N LEU A 358 2.27 20.27 15.90
CA LEU A 358 3.38 20.48 14.94
C LEU A 358 4.36 19.31 14.83
N LEU A 359 4.59 18.59 15.94
CA LEU A 359 5.49 17.45 15.97
C LEU A 359 5.10 16.39 14.94
N TYR A 360 3.81 16.12 14.73
CA TYR A 360 3.35 15.11 13.77
C TYR A 360 3.68 15.46 12.32
N TYR A 361 3.65 16.75 11.99
CA TYR A 361 4.06 17.27 10.69
C TYR A 361 5.58 17.13 10.51
N ALA A 362 6.34 17.50 11.55
CA ALA A 362 7.80 17.39 11.57
C ALA A 362 8.27 15.94 11.40
N LEU A 363 7.67 14.99 12.13
CA LEU A 363 8.00 13.56 12.07
C LEU A 363 7.79 12.96 10.67
N ALA A 364 6.87 13.53 9.90
CA ALA A 364 6.57 13.11 8.53
C ALA A 364 7.30 13.94 7.46
N ASN A 365 8.22 14.83 7.83
CA ASN A 365 8.95 15.65 6.85
C ASN A 365 9.84 14.76 5.95
N PRO A 366 9.75 14.84 4.62
CA PRO A 366 10.53 13.99 3.72
C PRO A 366 12.03 14.35 3.73
N ASP A 367 12.40 15.60 4.04
CA ASP A 367 13.79 15.98 4.24
C ASP A 367 14.26 15.45 5.60
N LEU A 368 15.21 14.51 5.58
CA LEU A 368 15.72 13.86 6.79
C LEU A 368 16.32 14.89 7.76
N ASN A 369 17.08 15.87 7.27
CA ASN A 369 17.73 16.83 8.13
C ASN A 369 16.70 17.75 8.82
N ALA A 370 15.71 18.22 8.07
CA ALA A 370 14.60 19.00 8.58
C ALA A 370 13.77 18.18 9.58
N ARG A 371 13.38 16.93 9.24
CA ARG A 371 12.65 16.02 10.14
C ARG A 371 13.28 15.94 11.52
N TYR A 372 14.56 15.59 11.59
CA TYR A 372 15.23 15.41 12.88
C TYR A 372 15.42 16.75 13.62
N ARG A 373 15.85 17.82 12.93
CA ARG A 373 16.09 19.12 13.57
C ARG A 373 14.80 19.77 14.08
N ILE A 374 13.74 19.77 13.27
CA ILE A 374 12.44 20.34 13.63
C ILE A 374 11.82 19.52 14.77
N SER A 375 11.84 18.18 14.68
CA SER A 375 11.25 17.34 15.73
C SER A 375 11.97 17.52 17.07
N HIS A 376 13.30 17.52 17.08
CA HIS A 376 14.09 17.75 18.29
C HIS A 376 13.82 19.15 18.88
N PHE A 377 13.83 20.20 18.03
CA PHE A 377 13.49 21.56 18.46
C PHE A 377 12.11 21.63 19.11
N LEU A 378 11.08 21.05 18.49
CA LEU A 378 9.71 21.06 19.01
C LEU A 378 9.61 20.33 20.36
N LEU A 379 10.30 19.19 20.53
CA LEU A 379 10.32 18.44 21.78
C LEU A 379 10.97 19.25 22.91
N GLU A 380 12.11 19.88 22.67
CA GLU A 380 12.78 20.76 23.64
C GLU A 380 11.92 21.97 24.05
N HIS A 381 11.02 22.41 23.17
CA HIS A 381 10.06 23.49 23.46
C HIS A 381 8.75 23.00 24.09
N GLY A 382 8.63 21.69 24.36
CA GLY A 382 7.49 21.10 25.07
C GLY A 382 6.31 20.74 24.17
N ALA A 383 6.56 20.35 22.92
CA ALA A 383 5.54 19.78 22.05
C ALA A 383 4.89 18.52 22.65
N GLU A 384 3.57 18.40 22.47
CA GLU A 384 2.81 17.25 22.96
C GLU A 384 3.10 15.99 22.10
N VAL A 385 3.34 14.87 22.78
CA VAL A 385 3.60 13.55 22.15
C VAL A 385 2.43 12.58 22.28
N LEU A 386 1.33 13.01 22.92
CA LEU A 386 0.13 12.21 23.11
C LEU A 386 -0.72 12.20 21.84
N PRO A 387 -1.26 11.04 21.43
CA PRO A 387 -2.14 10.97 20.27
C PRO A 387 -3.42 11.77 20.53
N LEU A 388 -4.00 12.22 19.42
CA LEU A 388 -5.15 13.12 19.42
C LEU A 388 -6.38 12.47 20.05
N GLU A 389 -6.54 11.16 19.86
CA GLU A 389 -7.59 10.30 20.41
C GLU A 389 -7.04 8.87 20.60
N LYS A 390 -7.78 8.02 21.34
CA LYS A 390 -7.32 6.69 21.78
C LYS A 390 -6.99 5.71 20.63
N GLU A 391 -7.57 5.91 19.45
CA GLU A 391 -7.39 5.06 18.25
C GLU A 391 -6.56 5.75 17.14
N PHE A 392 -6.03 6.94 17.40
CA PHE A 392 -5.18 7.65 16.44
C PHE A 392 -3.73 7.18 16.51
N ASP A 393 -3.07 7.21 15.36
CA ASP A 393 -1.64 6.97 15.24
C ASP A 393 -0.82 7.91 16.14
N GLY A 394 -0.06 7.33 17.06
CA GLY A 394 0.93 8.04 17.89
C GLY A 394 2.19 8.47 17.11
N PRO A 395 3.11 9.24 17.73
CA PRO A 395 4.29 9.81 17.06
C PRO A 395 5.19 8.77 16.40
N PHE A 396 5.37 7.60 17.02
CA PHE A 396 6.18 6.52 16.44
C PHE A 396 5.62 5.99 15.12
N HIS A 397 4.29 5.93 14.95
CA HIS A 397 3.69 5.53 13.67
C HIS A 397 3.97 6.57 12.58
N TYR A 398 3.86 7.86 12.92
CA TYR A 398 4.19 8.93 11.97
C TYR A 398 5.67 8.87 11.57
N LEU A 399 6.56 8.54 12.52
CA LEU A 399 7.98 8.39 12.23
C LEU A 399 8.28 7.14 11.41
N PHE A 400 7.92 5.94 11.88
CA PHE A 400 8.32 4.65 11.29
C PHE A 400 7.64 4.33 9.96
N ARG A 401 6.50 4.95 9.65
CA ARG A 401 5.86 4.81 8.33
C ARG A 401 6.49 5.68 7.25
N GLN A 402 7.43 6.57 7.62
CA GLN A 402 8.21 7.25 6.60
C GLN A 402 9.12 6.26 5.90
N LYS A 403 9.32 6.46 4.60
CA LYS A 403 10.10 5.50 3.81
C LYS A 403 11.58 5.52 4.15
N TYR A 404 12.16 6.72 4.25
CA TYR A 404 13.58 6.92 4.48
C TYR A 404 13.89 7.38 5.90
N HIS A 405 15.01 6.89 6.42
CA HIS A 405 15.53 7.08 7.75
C HIS A 405 17.06 7.08 7.73
N ASP A 406 17.64 7.96 8.54
CA ASP A 406 18.97 7.78 9.12
C ASP A 406 18.77 7.00 10.43
N ILE A 407 19.19 5.73 10.48
CA ILE A 407 18.87 4.86 11.63
C ILE A 407 19.49 5.38 12.94
N PRO A 408 20.77 5.79 13.00
CA PRO A 408 21.33 6.46 14.18
C PRO A 408 20.50 7.66 14.65
N ARG A 409 20.16 8.61 13.77
CA ARG A 409 19.36 9.79 14.15
C ARG A 409 17.93 9.42 14.53
N THR A 410 17.35 8.40 13.89
CA THR A 410 16.03 7.86 14.24
C THR A 410 16.04 7.29 15.65
N LYS A 411 17.09 6.55 16.04
CA LYS A 411 17.23 6.03 17.40
C LYS A 411 17.27 7.17 18.43
N THR A 412 18.06 8.21 18.19
CA THR A 412 18.12 9.39 19.06
C THR A 412 16.75 10.06 19.17
N LEU A 413 16.05 10.26 18.05
CA LEU A 413 14.70 10.84 18.08
C LEU A 413 13.69 9.96 18.83
N CYS A 414 13.80 8.62 18.73
CA CYS A 414 12.98 7.72 19.53
C CYS A 414 13.26 7.86 21.04
N GLU A 415 14.52 7.99 21.44
CA GLU A 415 14.90 8.25 22.83
C GLU A 415 14.33 9.58 23.34
N ASP A 416 14.36 10.63 22.51
CA ASP A 416 13.76 11.92 22.83
C ASP A 416 12.23 11.78 22.99
N LEU A 417 11.54 11.15 22.05
CA LEU A 417 10.09 10.90 22.14
C LEU A 417 9.72 10.16 23.43
N LEU A 418 10.45 9.10 23.79
CA LEU A 418 10.24 8.35 25.03
C LEU A 418 10.46 9.24 26.27
N ARG A 419 11.52 10.07 26.28
CA ARG A 419 11.81 11.01 27.38
C ARG A 419 10.69 12.02 27.59
N HIS A 420 10.02 12.43 26.50
CA HIS A 420 8.88 13.33 26.54
C HIS A 420 7.53 12.63 26.79
N GLY A 421 7.53 11.32 27.04
CA GLY A 421 6.33 10.57 27.45
C GLY A 421 5.56 9.91 26.30
N ALA A 422 6.17 9.75 25.13
CA ALA A 422 5.55 8.99 24.04
C ALA A 422 5.43 7.52 24.45
N ASP A 423 4.23 6.96 24.30
CA ASP A 423 3.94 5.57 24.68
C ASP A 423 4.41 4.59 23.58
N PRO A 424 5.39 3.71 23.85
CA PRO A 424 5.91 2.73 22.89
C PRO A 424 4.93 1.60 22.56
N ASN A 425 3.86 1.44 23.35
CA ASN A 425 2.81 0.43 23.20
C ASN A 425 1.49 1.01 22.71
N ARG A 426 1.43 2.32 22.43
CA ARG A 426 0.20 2.95 21.95
C ARG A 426 -0.22 2.27 20.65
N ALA A 427 -1.32 1.52 20.69
CA ALA A 427 -1.89 0.99 19.47
C ALA A 427 -2.49 2.13 18.62
N GLY A 428 -2.06 2.22 17.37
CA GLY A 428 -2.59 3.15 16.38
C GLY A 428 -3.75 2.56 15.59
N THR A 429 -3.94 3.09 14.38
CA THR A 429 -4.98 2.65 13.45
C THR A 429 -4.84 1.14 13.17
N ARG A 430 -5.96 0.39 13.21
CA ARG A 430 -6.01 -1.09 13.07
C ARG A 430 -5.25 -1.88 14.15
N ASN A 431 -5.06 -1.28 15.32
CA ASN A 431 -4.37 -1.89 16.46
C ASN A 431 -2.90 -2.27 16.12
N LEU A 432 -2.27 -1.51 15.23
CA LEU A 432 -0.84 -1.65 14.93
C LEU A 432 -0.03 -1.00 16.05
N LEU A 433 0.99 -1.69 16.53
CA LEU A 433 1.94 -1.15 17.48
C LEU A 433 3.11 -0.45 16.79
N PRO A 434 3.80 0.48 17.47
CA PRO A 434 5.06 1.05 16.97
C PRO A 434 6.10 -0.01 16.58
N VAL A 435 6.20 -1.11 17.33
CA VAL A 435 7.11 -2.21 17.01
C VAL A 435 6.72 -2.92 15.70
N ASP A 436 5.43 -2.97 15.38
CA ASP A 436 4.92 -3.59 14.15
C ASP A 436 5.33 -2.76 12.93
N ASP A 437 5.21 -1.42 13.01
CA ASP A 437 5.66 -0.52 11.94
C ASP A 437 7.19 -0.57 11.78
N MET A 438 7.94 -0.62 12.89
CA MET A 438 9.41 -0.75 12.87
C MET A 438 9.88 -2.05 12.18
N ILE A 439 9.21 -3.18 12.41
CA ILE A 439 9.52 -4.47 11.76
C ILE A 439 9.38 -4.39 10.23
N ARG A 440 8.38 -3.62 9.76
CA ARG A 440 8.01 -3.47 8.35
C ARG A 440 8.89 -2.51 7.56
N MET A 441 9.77 -1.75 8.23
CA MET A 441 10.67 -0.80 7.58
C MET A 441 11.57 -1.51 6.54
N GLN A 442 11.89 -0.83 5.43
CA GLN A 442 12.62 -1.44 4.29
C GLN A 442 14.09 -1.82 4.56
N TYR A 443 14.63 -1.49 5.74
CA TYR A 443 16.02 -1.72 6.12
C TYR A 443 16.29 -3.18 6.49
N SER A 444 17.54 -3.61 6.39
CA SER A 444 17.95 -4.95 6.83
C SER A 444 17.85 -5.12 8.35
N GLU A 445 17.77 -6.36 8.83
CA GLU A 445 17.74 -6.65 10.27
C GLU A 445 19.00 -6.12 10.99
N LYS A 446 20.16 -6.15 10.32
CA LYS A 446 21.42 -5.60 10.85
C LYS A 446 21.35 -4.09 11.03
N GLU A 447 20.76 -3.38 10.07
CA GLU A 447 20.60 -1.92 10.15
C GLU A 447 19.60 -1.51 11.22
N LEU A 448 18.50 -2.24 11.38
CA LEU A 448 17.47 -1.96 12.40
C LEU A 448 17.87 -2.36 13.82
N LYS A 449 18.95 -3.13 13.98
CA LYS A 449 19.43 -3.60 15.28
C LYS A 449 19.47 -2.52 16.38
N PRO A 450 19.97 -1.29 16.14
CA PRO A 450 20.00 -0.25 17.17
C PRO A 450 18.60 0.14 17.69
N LEU A 451 17.59 0.11 16.82
CA LEU A 451 16.20 0.38 17.22
C LEU A 451 15.59 -0.82 17.96
N TYR A 452 15.90 -2.04 17.55
CA TYR A 452 15.49 -3.26 18.28
C TYR A 452 16.09 -3.34 19.68
N ASP A 453 17.37 -2.97 19.81
CA ASP A 453 18.06 -2.90 21.10
C ASP A 453 17.37 -1.88 22.02
N LEU A 454 17.03 -0.70 21.50
CA LEU A 454 16.26 0.31 22.24
C LEU A 454 14.89 -0.25 22.66
N TRP A 455 14.10 -0.78 21.74
CA TRP A 455 12.73 -1.24 22.03
C TRP A 455 12.70 -2.38 23.05
N LEU A 456 13.59 -3.37 22.91
CA LEU A 456 13.63 -4.54 23.80
C LEU A 456 14.20 -4.22 25.19
N SER A 457 14.90 -3.09 25.33
CA SER A 457 15.36 -2.59 26.64
C SER A 457 14.24 -1.98 27.49
N LEU A 458 13.07 -1.69 26.88
CA LEU A 458 11.92 -1.13 27.58
C LEU A 458 11.32 -2.20 28.53
N PRO A 459 11.05 -1.83 29.81
CA PRO A 459 10.56 -2.78 30.81
C PRO A 459 9.13 -3.27 30.51
N ASP A 460 8.24 -2.38 30.09
CA ASP A 460 6.79 -2.66 29.95
C ASP A 460 6.35 -2.86 28.49
N LEU A 461 7.19 -3.44 27.63
CA LEU A 461 6.85 -3.61 26.21
C LEU A 461 5.73 -4.64 26.01
N GLU A 462 4.60 -4.24 25.41
CA GLU A 462 3.45 -5.12 25.18
C GLU A 462 3.65 -6.03 23.96
N LEU A 463 4.12 -7.26 24.20
CA LEU A 463 4.39 -8.25 23.15
C LEU A 463 3.24 -9.22 22.86
N ASN A 464 2.19 -9.17 23.68
CA ASN A 464 1.05 -10.08 23.60
C ASN A 464 -0.17 -9.50 22.88
N LEU A 465 -0.16 -8.18 22.60
CA LEU A 465 -1.22 -7.55 21.82
C LEU A 465 -1.25 -8.10 20.39
N ARG A 466 -2.47 -8.18 19.87
CA ARG A 466 -2.72 -8.66 18.51
C ARG A 466 -3.19 -7.51 17.65
N THR A 467 -2.59 -7.36 16.48
CA THR A 467 -3.12 -6.53 15.40
C THR A 467 -4.54 -6.95 15.03
N PHE A 468 -5.28 -6.12 14.27
CA PHE A 468 -6.59 -6.50 13.73
C PHE A 468 -6.60 -7.86 13.00
N GLY A 469 -5.49 -8.21 12.33
CA GLY A 469 -5.30 -9.51 11.65
C GLY A 469 -4.94 -10.67 12.59
N GLY A 470 -5.00 -10.48 13.91
CA GLY A 470 -4.69 -11.51 14.91
C GLY A 470 -3.20 -11.80 15.12
N ARG A 471 -2.30 -11.06 14.44
CA ARG A 471 -0.83 -11.25 14.48
C ARG A 471 -0.22 -10.54 15.69
N ARG A 472 0.76 -11.16 16.34
CA ARG A 472 1.64 -10.57 17.37
C ARG A 472 2.94 -10.03 16.75
N PRO A 473 3.72 -9.19 17.46
CA PRO A 473 5.01 -8.71 16.96
C PRO A 473 5.96 -9.82 16.51
N ILE A 474 6.01 -10.95 17.23
CA ILE A 474 6.84 -12.12 16.84
C ILE A 474 6.37 -12.77 15.53
N ASP A 475 5.07 -12.77 15.25
CA ASP A 475 4.52 -13.33 14.02
C ASP A 475 4.92 -12.46 12.82
N LEU A 476 4.88 -11.14 12.99
CA LEU A 476 5.35 -10.18 11.99
C LEU A 476 6.88 -10.27 11.80
N ALA A 477 7.65 -10.39 12.87
CA ALA A 477 9.10 -10.57 12.77
C ALA A 477 9.45 -11.80 11.91
N ARG A 478 8.75 -12.92 12.10
CA ARG A 478 8.93 -14.14 11.28
C ARG A 478 8.54 -13.93 9.83
N GLU A 479 7.40 -13.28 9.58
CA GLU A 479 6.88 -12.98 8.24
C GLU A 479 7.81 -12.08 7.43
N TYR A 480 8.37 -11.04 8.07
CA TYR A 480 9.30 -10.10 7.45
C TYR A 480 10.77 -10.57 7.51
N GLY A 481 11.01 -11.85 7.82
CA GLY A 481 12.35 -12.45 7.80
C GLY A 481 13.32 -11.92 8.86
N ARG A 482 12.82 -11.34 9.96
CA ARG A 482 13.60 -10.81 11.10
C ARG A 482 13.93 -11.93 12.10
N LYS A 483 14.89 -12.79 11.74
CA LYS A 483 15.20 -14.02 12.49
C LYS A 483 15.81 -13.74 13.86
N GLU A 484 16.74 -12.79 13.94
CA GLU A 484 17.38 -12.40 15.21
C GLU A 484 16.34 -11.80 16.16
N LEU A 485 15.53 -10.86 15.66
CA LEU A 485 14.48 -10.22 16.44
C LEU A 485 13.45 -11.24 16.94
N ALA A 486 12.98 -12.14 16.06
CA ALA A 486 12.01 -13.17 16.45
C ALA A 486 12.54 -14.04 17.61
N GLY A 487 13.80 -14.45 17.56
CA GLY A 487 14.42 -15.24 18.63
C GLY A 487 14.57 -14.44 19.94
N ARG A 488 14.82 -13.13 19.86
CA ARG A 488 14.88 -12.24 21.04
C ARG A 488 13.51 -12.03 21.66
N LEU A 489 12.48 -11.83 20.84
CA LEU A 489 11.08 -11.71 21.28
C LEU A 489 10.62 -12.99 21.97
N GLU A 490 10.91 -14.15 21.38
CA GLU A 490 10.56 -15.46 21.96
C GLU A 490 11.16 -15.62 23.36
N LYS A 491 12.46 -15.32 23.52
CA LYS A 491 13.13 -15.37 24.83
C LYS A 491 12.50 -14.43 25.85
N LYS A 492 12.20 -13.18 25.46
CA LYS A 492 11.60 -12.19 26.37
C LYS A 492 10.18 -12.61 26.79
N MET A 493 9.37 -13.08 25.85
CA MET A 493 8.02 -13.60 26.14
C MET A 493 8.04 -14.84 27.04
N HIS A 494 9.02 -15.74 26.85
CA HIS A 494 9.22 -16.89 27.75
C HIS A 494 9.59 -16.45 29.16
N ALA A 495 10.51 -15.49 29.31
CA ALA A 495 10.89 -14.95 30.62
C ALA A 495 9.70 -14.30 31.34
N GLU A 496 8.89 -13.49 30.64
CA GLU A 496 7.65 -12.89 31.19
C GLU A 496 6.64 -13.94 31.66
N THR A 497 6.57 -15.09 30.95
CA THR A 497 5.69 -16.21 31.29
C THR A 497 6.22 -16.98 32.52
N GLU A 498 7.52 -17.21 32.59
CA GLU A 498 8.20 -17.94 33.68
C GLU A 498 8.19 -17.15 35.00
N ASP A 499 8.26 -15.82 34.95
CA ASP A 499 8.12 -14.95 36.14
C ASP A 499 6.66 -14.81 36.62
N SER A 500 5.68 -14.95 35.71
CA SER A 500 4.25 -14.81 36.01
C SER A 500 3.60 -16.08 36.59
N TYR A 501 4.06 -17.27 36.19
CA TYR A 501 3.51 -18.54 36.70
C TYR A 501 3.69 -18.73 38.22
N PRO A 502 4.86 -18.47 38.83
CA PRO A 502 5.04 -18.50 40.28
C PRO A 502 4.12 -17.52 41.03
N LEU A 503 3.73 -16.40 40.41
CA LEU A 503 2.78 -15.45 41.01
C LEU A 503 1.37 -16.02 41.08
N LEU A 504 0.90 -16.71 40.03
CA LEU A 504 -0.37 -17.44 40.05
C LEU A 504 -0.38 -18.55 41.10
N VAL A 505 0.72 -19.28 41.22
CA VAL A 505 0.89 -20.31 42.27
C VAL A 505 0.87 -19.68 43.66
N ARG A 506 1.55 -18.54 43.87
CA ARG A 506 1.50 -17.77 45.12
C ARG A 506 0.10 -17.23 45.43
N GLU A 507 -0.68 -16.77 44.46
CA GLU A 507 -2.06 -16.35 44.67
C GLU A 507 -2.90 -17.51 45.25
N VAL A 508 -2.73 -18.73 44.70
CA VAL A 508 -3.41 -19.94 45.20
C VAL A 508 -2.89 -20.34 46.59
N ASP A 509 -1.58 -20.32 46.82
CA ASP A 509 -0.96 -20.71 48.09
C ASP A 509 -1.22 -19.71 49.23
N SER A 510 -1.43 -18.44 48.89
CA SER A 510 -1.78 -17.38 49.86
C SER A 510 -3.24 -17.41 50.32
N CYS A 511 -4.10 -18.21 49.70
CA CYS A 511 -5.49 -18.35 50.12
C CYS A 511 -5.56 -19.06 51.49
N ASP A 512 -6.42 -18.56 52.39
CA ASP A 512 -6.66 -19.21 53.68
C ASP A 512 -7.58 -20.43 53.49
N TRP A 513 -6.97 -21.60 53.27
CA TRP A 513 -7.65 -22.88 53.11
C TRP A 513 -8.09 -23.50 54.45
N SER A 514 -7.70 -22.92 55.59
CA SER A 514 -7.89 -23.50 56.93
C SER A 514 -9.17 -23.03 57.64
N ARG A 515 -9.78 -21.95 57.17
CA ARG A 515 -10.98 -21.35 57.77
C ARG A 515 -12.24 -22.03 57.26
N GLU A 516 -12.87 -22.84 58.11
CA GLU A 516 -14.17 -23.45 57.82
C GLU A 516 -15.20 -22.36 57.40
N GLY A 517 -15.65 -22.42 56.14
CA GLY A 517 -16.73 -21.58 55.62
C GLY A 517 -16.33 -20.39 54.73
N ILE A 518 -15.04 -20.15 54.45
CA ILE A 518 -14.61 -19.12 53.49
C ILE A 518 -14.03 -19.77 52.23
N PHE A 519 -14.84 -19.84 51.17
CA PHE A 519 -14.45 -20.34 49.85
C PHE A 519 -13.93 -19.16 48.99
N PRO A 520 -12.64 -19.12 48.61
CA PRO A 520 -12.02 -17.99 47.87
C PRO A 520 -12.39 -17.96 46.38
N TYR A 521 -13.70 -17.97 46.10
CA TYR A 521 -14.29 -18.16 44.77
C TYR A 521 -13.78 -17.18 43.70
N SER A 522 -13.60 -15.89 44.06
CA SER A 522 -13.19 -14.85 43.12
C SER A 522 -11.76 -15.06 42.62
N ILE A 523 -10.85 -15.41 43.53
CA ILE A 523 -9.43 -15.65 43.23
C ILE A 523 -9.31 -16.90 42.36
N LEU A 524 -9.94 -18.00 42.75
CA LEU A 524 -9.84 -19.26 42.00
C LEU A 524 -10.46 -19.15 40.60
N LYS A 525 -11.56 -18.40 40.44
CA LYS A 525 -12.16 -18.14 39.13
C LYS A 525 -11.27 -17.28 38.23
N LYS A 526 -10.48 -16.36 38.81
CA LYS A 526 -9.49 -15.56 38.09
C LYS A 526 -8.35 -16.46 37.62
N VAL A 527 -7.77 -17.25 38.53
CA VAL A 527 -6.66 -18.17 38.24
C VAL A 527 -7.05 -19.19 37.18
N LEU A 528 -8.19 -19.90 37.32
CA LEU A 528 -8.64 -20.91 36.35
C LEU A 528 -9.04 -20.34 34.97
N LYS A 529 -9.21 -19.03 34.85
CA LYS A 529 -9.44 -18.36 33.56
C LYS A 529 -8.16 -17.81 32.93
N ASP A 530 -7.08 -17.77 33.69
CA ASP A 530 -5.79 -17.28 33.21
C ASP A 530 -5.22 -18.24 32.17
N ALA A 531 -4.63 -17.69 31.11
CA ALA A 531 -4.03 -18.48 30.03
C ALA A 531 -2.81 -19.29 30.50
N LEU A 532 -2.20 -18.91 31.63
CA LEU A 532 -1.06 -19.57 32.24
C LEU A 532 -1.45 -20.68 33.23
N CYS A 533 -2.75 -20.88 33.52
CA CYS A 533 -3.20 -21.96 34.39
C CYS A 533 -3.06 -23.32 33.67
N ASP A 534 -2.06 -24.09 34.08
CA ASP A 534 -1.82 -25.42 33.55
C ASP A 534 -2.57 -26.52 34.30
N LEU A 535 -2.50 -27.74 33.78
CA LEU A 535 -3.19 -28.90 34.35
C LEU A 535 -2.74 -29.18 35.80
N ALA A 536 -1.46 -28.97 36.12
CA ALA A 536 -0.92 -29.18 37.46
C ALA A 536 -1.54 -28.21 38.48
N LEU A 537 -1.64 -26.92 38.14
CA LEU A 537 -2.27 -25.92 39.00
C LEU A 537 -3.79 -26.14 39.13
N ALA A 538 -4.47 -26.53 38.04
CA ALA A 538 -5.89 -26.88 38.08
C ALA A 538 -6.18 -28.08 38.99
N LEU A 539 -5.35 -29.13 38.94
CA LEU A 539 -5.45 -30.29 39.84
C LEU A 539 -5.10 -29.93 41.28
N LYS A 540 -4.08 -29.08 41.51
CA LYS A 540 -3.77 -28.54 42.83
C LYS A 540 -4.99 -27.84 43.45
N ILE A 541 -5.63 -26.94 42.70
CA ILE A 541 -6.85 -26.25 43.14
C ILE A 541 -7.98 -27.25 43.41
N PHE A 542 -8.17 -28.23 42.53
CA PHE A 542 -9.21 -29.26 42.68
C PHE A 542 -9.06 -30.04 44.00
N TYR A 543 -7.85 -30.42 44.37
CA TYR A 543 -7.61 -31.14 45.62
C TYR A 543 -7.57 -30.25 46.87
N LEU A 544 -7.13 -29.00 46.75
CA LEU A 544 -7.26 -28.00 47.83
C LEU A 544 -8.72 -27.74 48.20
N LEU A 545 -9.64 -27.94 47.24
CA LEU A 545 -11.08 -27.85 47.43
C LEU A 545 -11.73 -29.15 47.89
N ASP A 546 -10.98 -30.11 48.44
CA ASP A 546 -11.49 -31.44 48.84
C ASP A 546 -12.06 -32.26 47.66
N GLY A 547 -11.28 -32.33 46.58
CA GLY A 547 -11.58 -33.16 45.42
C GLY A 547 -11.75 -34.65 45.72
N TYR A 548 -11.20 -35.15 46.83
CA TYR A 548 -11.43 -36.54 47.26
C TYR A 548 -12.89 -36.78 47.65
N SER A 549 -13.46 -35.94 48.51
CA SER A 549 -14.88 -36.03 48.90
C SER A 549 -15.80 -35.78 47.71
N PHE A 550 -15.44 -34.86 46.82
CA PHE A 550 -16.17 -34.65 45.56
C PHE A 550 -16.22 -35.93 44.71
N LEU A 551 -15.07 -36.53 44.41
CA LEU A 551 -15.02 -37.76 43.60
C LEU A 551 -15.73 -38.94 44.29
N SER A 552 -15.58 -39.07 45.61
CA SER A 552 -16.24 -40.12 46.37
C SER A 552 -17.76 -39.92 46.44
N SER A 553 -18.25 -38.68 46.49
CA SER A 553 -19.69 -38.37 46.59
C SER A 553 -20.41 -38.39 45.24
N CYS A 554 -19.78 -37.87 44.17
CA CYS A 554 -20.36 -37.87 42.82
C CYS A 554 -20.49 -39.27 42.23
N LEU A 555 -19.62 -40.22 42.61
CA LEU A 555 -19.65 -41.59 42.10
C LEU A 555 -20.48 -42.56 42.97
N HIS A 556 -20.93 -42.14 44.16
CA HIS A 556 -21.89 -42.92 44.97
C HIS A 556 -23.37 -42.64 44.62
N ASN A 557 -23.67 -41.55 43.91
CA ASN A 557 -25.05 -41.14 43.59
C ASN A 557 -25.71 -41.91 42.43
N SER A 558 -25.10 -42.98 41.92
CA SER A 558 -25.79 -43.96 41.08
C SER A 558 -26.62 -44.97 41.90
N SER A 559 -26.62 -44.92 43.24
CA SER A 559 -27.47 -45.80 44.05
C SER A 559 -27.84 -45.20 45.42
N SER A 560 -29.13 -44.92 45.58
CA SER A 560 -29.86 -44.60 46.83
C SER A 560 -29.78 -43.17 47.37
N GLY A 561 -30.97 -42.63 47.67
CA GLY A 561 -31.16 -41.26 48.12
C GLY A 561 -31.05 -41.06 49.64
N ASN A 562 -30.78 -39.80 50.00
CA ASN A 562 -30.78 -39.18 51.34
C ASN A 562 -29.73 -39.75 52.32
N THR A 563 -28.93 -38.97 53.04
CA THR A 563 -29.22 -37.71 53.73
C THR A 563 -27.93 -36.91 54.02
N SER A 564 -28.12 -35.60 54.11
CA SER A 564 -27.32 -34.59 54.82
C SER A 564 -26.46 -35.04 56.01
N GLY A 565 -25.16 -34.71 55.96
CA GLY A 565 -24.25 -34.67 57.11
C GLY A 565 -23.42 -33.38 57.12
N LYS A 566 -23.88 -32.39 57.89
CA LYS A 566 -23.18 -31.22 58.48
C LYS A 566 -21.98 -30.60 57.73
N MET A 567 -22.23 -29.50 57.04
CA MET A 567 -21.40 -28.28 57.13
C MET A 567 -22.23 -27.02 56.79
N CYS A 568 -21.86 -25.90 57.39
CA CYS A 568 -22.62 -24.66 57.54
C CYS A 568 -23.06 -24.00 56.20
N GLY A 569 -24.31 -23.52 56.13
CA GLY A 569 -24.81 -22.55 55.14
C GLY A 569 -25.27 -23.11 53.77
N LYS A 570 -26.59 -23.33 53.60
CA LYS A 570 -27.23 -23.88 52.37
C LYS A 570 -26.78 -23.25 51.03
N LYS A 571 -26.41 -21.96 50.99
CA LYS A 571 -25.97 -21.25 49.77
C LYS A 571 -24.50 -21.44 49.40
N ALA A 572 -23.64 -21.82 50.35
CA ALA A 572 -22.21 -22.01 50.11
C ALA A 572 -21.90 -23.41 49.57
N ALA A 573 -22.61 -24.43 50.07
CA ALA A 573 -22.53 -25.80 49.59
C ALA A 573 -22.94 -25.92 48.10
N GLU A 574 -24.06 -25.31 47.70
CA GLU A 574 -24.52 -25.32 46.30
C GLU A 574 -23.53 -24.65 45.34
N LYS A 575 -22.90 -23.54 45.78
CA LYS A 575 -21.88 -22.83 44.97
C LYS A 575 -20.57 -23.59 44.85
N TRP A 576 -20.15 -24.27 45.90
CA TRP A 576 -18.96 -25.12 45.88
C TRP A 576 -19.17 -26.34 44.98
N THR A 577 -20.31 -27.03 45.09
CA THR A 577 -20.63 -28.20 44.25
C THR A 577 -20.66 -27.83 42.77
N ALA A 578 -21.37 -26.75 42.40
CA ALA A 578 -21.42 -26.29 41.02
C ALA A 578 -20.05 -25.86 40.47
N PHE A 579 -19.17 -25.33 41.34
CA PHE A 579 -17.82 -24.97 40.95
C PHE A 579 -16.94 -26.22 40.73
N MET A 580 -17.02 -27.21 41.62
CA MET A 580 -16.29 -28.47 41.51
C MET A 580 -16.73 -29.29 40.30
N GLU A 581 -18.03 -29.39 40.02
CA GLU A 581 -18.56 -30.05 38.81
C GLU A 581 -18.04 -29.42 37.54
N LYS A 582 -18.00 -28.09 37.49
CA LYS A 582 -17.47 -27.36 36.36
C LYS A 582 -15.96 -27.59 36.19
N LEU A 583 -15.19 -27.48 37.28
CA LEU A 583 -13.74 -27.67 37.23
C LEU A 583 -13.39 -29.10 36.81
N TYR A 584 -14.08 -30.10 37.36
CA TYR A 584 -13.97 -31.51 36.98
C TYR A 584 -14.23 -31.70 35.48
N THR A 585 -15.32 -31.15 34.97
CA THR A 585 -15.70 -31.23 33.55
C THR A 585 -14.67 -30.54 32.65
N ASP A 586 -14.18 -29.37 33.04
CA ASP A 586 -13.20 -28.60 32.29
C ASP A 586 -11.85 -29.34 32.22
N ILE A 587 -11.43 -30.00 33.31
CA ILE A 587 -10.23 -30.87 33.33
C ILE A 587 -10.41 -32.06 32.37
N LEU A 588 -11.54 -32.76 32.41
CA LEU A 588 -11.80 -33.90 31.53
C LEU A 588 -11.88 -33.54 30.05
N LYS A 589 -12.40 -32.35 29.73
CA LYS A 589 -12.45 -31.83 28.36
C LYS A 589 -11.09 -31.34 27.84
N GLY A 590 -10.02 -31.45 28.64
CA GLY A 590 -8.68 -31.04 28.25
C GLY A 590 -8.52 -29.53 28.15
N ARG A 591 -9.30 -28.75 28.91
CA ARG A 591 -9.21 -27.27 28.92
C ARG A 591 -7.84 -26.77 29.36
N TYR A 592 -7.17 -27.50 30.25
CA TYR A 592 -5.86 -27.13 30.81
C TYR A 592 -4.78 -28.02 30.20
N ALA A 593 -3.81 -27.41 29.53
CA ALA A 593 -2.68 -28.12 28.92
C ALA A 593 -1.63 -28.51 29.96
N LYS A 594 -0.76 -29.48 29.62
CA LYS A 594 0.44 -29.75 30.41
C LYS A 594 1.37 -28.53 30.32
N GLY A 595 1.84 -28.06 31.47
CA GLY A 595 2.65 -26.85 31.60
C GLY A 595 3.88 -27.08 32.49
N PRO A 596 4.53 -26.00 32.95
CA PRO A 596 5.76 -26.07 33.73
C PRO A 596 5.57 -26.56 35.18
N GLY A 597 4.33 -26.69 35.66
CA GLY A 597 4.04 -27.15 37.02
C GLY A 597 4.11 -28.66 37.19
N ALA A 598 4.71 -29.09 38.30
CA ALA A 598 4.61 -30.46 38.80
C ALA A 598 3.46 -30.59 39.79
N PHE A 599 2.72 -31.70 39.75
CA PHE A 599 1.66 -32.00 40.70
C PHE A 599 1.85 -33.39 41.30
N LYS A 600 2.09 -33.41 42.61
CA LYS A 600 2.09 -34.65 43.38
C LYS A 600 0.70 -34.90 43.93
N ASN A 601 0.10 -36.01 43.55
CA ASN A 601 -1.25 -36.33 43.95
C ASN A 601 -1.32 -36.58 45.47
N PRO A 602 -2.20 -35.89 46.22
CA PRO A 602 -2.24 -35.99 47.67
C PRO A 602 -2.92 -37.28 48.18
N LEU A 603 -3.49 -38.10 47.28
CA LEU A 603 -4.20 -39.31 47.65
C LEU A 603 -3.27 -40.44 48.08
N THR A 604 -3.63 -41.11 49.17
CA THR A 604 -2.96 -42.34 49.62
C THR A 604 -3.20 -43.50 48.64
N LYS A 605 -2.34 -44.53 48.69
CA LYS A 605 -2.51 -45.77 47.91
C LYS A 605 -3.89 -46.41 48.09
N VAL A 606 -4.44 -46.35 49.32
CA VAL A 606 -5.77 -46.88 49.64
C VAL A 606 -6.88 -46.04 49.02
N GLN A 607 -6.77 -44.71 49.05
CA GLN A 607 -7.74 -43.81 48.41
C GLN A 607 -7.73 -43.95 46.89
N LYS A 608 -6.54 -44.03 46.26
CA LYS A 608 -6.40 -44.29 44.82
C LYS A 608 -7.02 -45.63 44.44
N TYR A 609 -6.80 -46.69 45.24
CA TYR A 609 -7.43 -47.99 45.01
C TYR A 609 -8.96 -47.94 45.08
N LYS A 610 -9.52 -47.22 46.05
CA LYS A 610 -10.98 -47.05 46.19
C LYS A 610 -11.57 -46.30 44.99
N LEU A 611 -10.94 -45.20 44.56
CA LEU A 611 -11.41 -44.41 43.41
C LEU A 611 -11.27 -45.15 42.08
N ARG A 612 -10.24 -45.99 41.91
CA ARG A 612 -10.12 -46.88 40.74
C ARG A 612 -11.26 -47.89 40.63
N LYS A 613 -11.75 -48.41 41.77
CA LYS A 613 -12.95 -49.28 41.79
C LYS A 613 -14.24 -48.55 41.41
N LEU A 614 -14.22 -47.22 41.41
CA LEU A 614 -15.34 -46.35 41.03
C LEU A 614 -15.13 -45.75 39.63
N ASP A 615 -14.26 -46.33 38.80
CA ASP A 615 -13.96 -45.87 37.43
C ASP A 615 -13.55 -44.38 37.34
N THR A 616 -12.87 -43.86 38.36
CA THR A 616 -12.34 -42.49 38.32
C THR A 616 -11.24 -42.36 37.26
N PRO A 617 -11.29 -41.36 36.35
CA PRO A 617 -10.29 -41.17 35.32
C PRO A 617 -8.86 -40.97 35.86
N ASP A 618 -7.86 -41.56 35.19
CA ASP A 618 -6.46 -41.57 35.64
C ASP A 618 -5.84 -40.17 35.80
N ILE A 619 -6.35 -39.16 35.06
CA ILE A 619 -5.93 -37.76 35.19
C ILE A 619 -6.08 -37.20 36.61
N PHE A 620 -6.96 -37.77 37.43
CA PHE A 620 -7.12 -37.43 38.84
C PHE A 620 -6.34 -38.36 39.79
N LEU A 621 -5.72 -39.43 39.29
CA LEU A 621 -5.09 -40.46 40.13
C LEU A 621 -3.56 -40.50 39.98
N GLU A 622 -3.06 -39.94 38.89
CA GLU A 622 -1.63 -39.91 38.56
C GLU A 622 -0.96 -38.61 39.04
N ASP A 623 0.36 -38.68 39.16
CA ASP A 623 1.20 -37.51 39.39
C ASP A 623 1.52 -36.87 38.04
N ILE A 624 1.69 -35.55 38.01
CA ILE A 624 2.22 -34.82 36.85
C ILE A 624 3.68 -34.51 37.14
N PRO A 625 4.62 -35.07 36.35
CA PRO A 625 6.05 -34.90 36.55
C PRO A 625 6.53 -33.47 36.34
#